data_AF-A0A945ZNL2-F1
#
_entry.id   AF-A0A945ZNL2-F1
#
_cell.length_a   1.000
_cell.length_b   1.000
_cell.length_c   1.000
_cell.angle_alpha   90.00
_cell.angle_beta   90.00
_cell.angle_gamma   90.00
#
_symmetry.space_group_name_H-M   'P 1'
#
loop_
_entity.id
_entity.type
_entity.pdbx_description
1 polymer ?
#
loop_
_entity_poly.entity_id
_entity_poly.type
_entity_poly.pdbx_seq_one_letter_code
_entity_poly.pdbx_strand_id
1 'polypeptide(L)'
;MGGVHPDFNQENGFKSNGYSFIVAGHNFAGGGKSIEHVITGLMGAGIKAVIAESFSRLQFRNAINYGLPFITCKGIEAIAS
;
A
#
# COMPACT_ATOMS: atom_id res chain seq x y z
N MET A 1 -2.54 3.50 -6.98
CA MET A 1 -3.85 3.56 -6.29
C MET A 1 -4.84 4.53 -6.96
N GLY A 2 -4.52 5.09 -8.14
CA GLY A 2 -5.36 6.10 -8.82
C GLY A 2 -6.78 5.67 -9.20
N GLY A 3 -7.07 4.38 -9.23
CA GLY A 3 -8.42 3.84 -9.46
C GLY A 3 -9.25 3.61 -8.20
N VAL A 4 -8.71 3.87 -7.00
CA VAL A 4 -9.37 3.60 -5.71
C VAL A 4 -9.96 4.87 -5.11
N HIS A 5 -9.22 5.99 -5.15
CA HIS A 5 -9.67 7.29 -4.67
C HIS A 5 -9.05 8.41 -5.52
N PRO A 6 -9.78 9.48 -5.87
CA PRO A 6 -9.26 10.56 -6.73
C PRO A 6 -7.99 11.23 -6.17
N ASP A 7 -7.87 11.32 -4.84
CA ASP A 7 -6.70 11.92 -4.19
C ASP A 7 -5.39 11.16 -4.48
N PHE A 8 -5.47 9.88 -4.88
CA PHE A 8 -4.26 9.13 -5.26
C PHE A 8 -3.66 9.58 -6.59
N ASN A 9 -4.39 10.39 -7.38
CA ASN A 9 -3.90 11.00 -8.61
C ASN A 9 -3.45 12.45 -8.41
N GLN A 10 -3.61 13.00 -7.21
CA GLN A 10 -3.15 14.35 -6.89
C GLN A 10 -1.71 14.31 -6.42
N GLU A 11 -0.91 15.27 -6.88
CA GLU A 11 0.46 15.43 -6.42
C GLU A 11 0.47 15.70 -4.91
N ASN A 12 1.22 14.89 -4.16
CA ASN A 12 1.31 14.94 -2.70
C ASN A 12 -0.03 14.85 -1.95
N GLY A 13 -1.14 14.42 -2.58
CA GLY A 13 -2.47 14.44 -1.95
C GLY A 13 -2.54 13.73 -0.59
N PHE A 14 -1.78 12.65 -0.41
CA PHE A 14 -1.69 11.95 0.87
C PHE A 14 -0.70 12.59 1.84
N LYS A 15 0.49 12.92 1.33
CA LYS A 15 1.58 13.48 2.11
C LYS A 15 1.22 14.84 2.71
N SER A 16 0.53 15.69 1.95
CA SER A 16 0.08 17.02 2.39
C SER A 16 -0.94 16.96 3.53
N ASN A 17 -1.72 15.87 3.60
CA ASN A 17 -2.67 15.61 4.68
C ASN A 17 -2.04 14.89 5.89
N GLY A 18 -0.72 14.67 5.89
CA GLY A 18 -0.01 13.98 6.97
C GLY A 18 -0.18 12.45 6.97
N TYR A 19 -0.80 11.87 5.94
CA TYR A 19 -0.96 10.42 5.85
C TYR A 19 0.35 9.74 5.49
N SER A 20 0.74 8.75 6.29
CA SER A 20 2.02 8.03 6.15
C SER A 20 1.85 6.51 6.03
N PHE A 21 0.66 5.97 6.25
CA PHE A 21 0.38 4.54 6.28
C PHE A 21 -0.84 4.21 5.42
N ILE A 22 -0.86 2.98 4.89
CA ILE A 22 -2.04 2.43 4.23
C ILE A 22 -2.60 1.30 5.09
N VAL A 23 -3.91 1.30 5.26
CA VAL A 23 -4.67 0.19 5.82
C VAL A 23 -5.52 -0.41 4.71
N ALA A 24 -5.52 -1.73 4.58
CA ALA A 24 -6.24 -2.43 3.53
C ALA A 24 -6.83 -3.77 4.02
N GLY A 25 -7.81 -4.29 3.29
CA GLY A 25 -8.37 -5.61 3.54
C GLY A 25 -7.52 -6.73 2.94
N HIS A 26 -8.19 -7.73 2.36
CA HIS A 26 -7.52 -8.91 1.80
C HIS A 26 -6.82 -8.65 0.47
N ASN A 27 -5.74 -9.40 0.25
CA ASN A 27 -5.00 -9.50 -1.02
C ASN A 27 -4.54 -8.13 -1.55
N PHE A 28 -4.03 -7.27 -0.67
CA PHE A 28 -3.49 -5.98 -1.08
C PHE A 28 -2.41 -6.16 -2.16
N ALA A 29 -2.47 -5.28 -3.17
CA ALA A 29 -1.63 -5.32 -4.37
C ALA A 29 -1.71 -6.63 -5.19
N GLY A 30 -2.82 -7.36 -5.11
CA GLY A 30 -3.06 -8.62 -5.83
C GLY A 30 -3.18 -8.52 -7.35
N GLY A 31 -3.64 -7.39 -7.89
CA GLY A 31 -3.83 -7.21 -9.34
C GLY A 31 -2.59 -6.76 -10.12
N GLY A 32 -1.50 -6.39 -9.43
CA GLY A 32 -0.34 -5.76 -10.04
C GLY A 32 0.60 -6.76 -10.72
N LYS A 33 0.63 -6.78 -12.06
CA LYS A 33 1.66 -7.50 -12.84
C LYS A 33 3.03 -6.81 -12.79
N SER A 34 3.04 -5.49 -12.61
CA SER A 34 4.27 -4.70 -12.47
C SER A 34 4.69 -4.68 -11.02
N ILE A 35 5.82 -5.33 -10.75
CA ILE A 35 6.36 -5.59 -9.41
C ILE A 35 6.95 -4.32 -8.81
N GLU A 36 7.91 -3.73 -9.51
CA GLU A 36 8.74 -2.64 -9.00
C GLU A 36 7.93 -1.35 -8.83
N HIS A 37 7.14 -0.98 -9.84
CA HIS A 37 6.33 0.25 -9.81
C HIS A 37 5.31 0.29 -8.68
N VAL A 38 4.83 -0.86 -8.19
CA VAL A 38 3.90 -0.89 -7.06
C VAL A 38 4.60 -0.42 -5.79
N ILE A 39 5.77 -0.99 -5.48
CA ILE A 39 6.49 -0.68 -4.24
C ILE A 39 7.16 0.69 -4.32
N THR A 40 7.84 1.01 -5.43
CA THR A 40 8.47 2.32 -5.61
C THR A 40 7.46 3.45 -5.68
N GLY A 41 6.27 3.21 -6.24
CA GLY A 41 5.17 4.18 -6.22
C GLY A 41 4.67 4.49 -4.81
N LEU A 42 4.55 3.48 -3.94
CA LEU A 42 4.18 3.67 -2.53
C LEU A 42 5.25 4.48 -1.78
N MET A 43 6.53 4.13 -1.98
CA MET A 43 7.64 4.86 -1.35
C MET A 43 7.73 6.31 -1.85
N GLY A 44 7.56 6.53 -3.15
CA GLY A 44 7.53 7.87 -3.77
C GLY A 44 6.38 8.74 -3.26
N ALA A 45 5.24 8.12 -2.94
CA ALA A 45 4.10 8.78 -2.28
C ALA A 45 4.35 9.08 -0.78
N GLY A 46 5.50 8.68 -0.23
CA GLY A 46 5.87 8.91 1.17
C GLY A 46 5.32 7.88 2.16
N ILE A 47 4.74 6.77 1.67
CA ILE A 47 4.22 5.71 2.53
C ILE A 47 5.36 5.00 3.27
N LYS A 48 5.17 4.82 4.57
CA LYS A 48 6.15 4.23 5.49
C LYS A 48 5.87 2.77 5.81
N ALA A 49 4.63 2.34 5.73
CA ALA A 49 4.23 0.93 5.84
C ALA A 49 2.82 0.71 5.28
N VAL A 50 2.53 -0.55 4.96
CA VAL A 50 1.17 -1.00 4.64
C VAL A 50 0.76 -2.07 5.64
N ILE A 51 -0.42 -1.90 6.23
CA ILE A 51 -1.04 -2.86 7.13
C ILE A 51 -2.25 -3.46 6.41
N ALA A 52 -2.33 -4.78 6.34
CA ALA A 52 -3.45 -5.45 5.68
C ALA A 52 -3.79 -6.79 6.31
N GLU A 53 -4.98 -7.32 6.00
CA GLU A 53 -5.32 -8.71 6.34
C GLU A 53 -4.39 -9.71 5.63
N SER A 54 -4.17 -9.46 4.34
CA SER A 54 -3.27 -10.28 3.54
C SER A 54 -2.74 -9.50 2.34
N PHE A 55 -1.59 -9.95 1.84
CA PHE A 55 -0.91 -9.39 0.69
C PHE A 55 -0.80 -10.42 -0.41
N SER A 56 -0.69 -9.96 -1.65
CA SER A 56 -0.25 -10.83 -2.73
C SER A 56 1.17 -11.33 -2.44
N ARG A 57 1.41 -12.64 -2.62
CA ARG A 57 2.70 -13.28 -2.29
C ARG A 57 3.87 -12.58 -2.98
N LEU A 58 3.67 -12.21 -4.24
CA LEU A 58 4.67 -11.56 -5.07
C LEU A 58 5.04 -10.19 -4.48
N GLN A 59 4.04 -9.36 -4.19
CA GLN A 59 4.29 -8.00 -3.69
C GLN A 59 4.80 -7.99 -2.25
N PHE A 60 4.36 -8.93 -1.42
CA PHE A 60 4.91 -9.09 -0.07
C PHE A 60 6.42 -9.34 -0.09
N ARG A 61 6.89 -10.25 -0.95
CA ARG A 61 8.32 -10.51 -1.15
C ARG A 61 9.06 -9.25 -1.64
N ASN A 62 8.47 -8.51 -2.58
CA ASN A 62 9.13 -7.32 -3.12
C ASN A 62 9.20 -6.19 -2.10
N ALA A 63 8.16 -6.01 -1.29
CA ALA A 63 8.15 -5.03 -0.21
C ALA A 63 9.34 -5.24 0.74
N ILE A 64 9.65 -6.51 1.08
CA ILE A 64 10.84 -6.87 1.85
C ILE A 64 12.13 -6.44 1.13
N ASN A 65 12.26 -6.74 -0.16
CA ASN A 65 13.47 -6.40 -0.93
C ASN A 65 13.74 -4.90 -1.03
N TYR A 66 12.71 -4.07 -1.11
CA TYR A 66 12.83 -2.61 -1.14
C TYR A 66 12.85 -1.97 0.26
N GLY A 67 12.69 -2.76 1.32
CA GLY A 67 12.64 -2.25 2.70
C GLY A 67 11.37 -1.47 3.04
N LEU A 68 10.25 -1.71 2.33
CA LEU A 68 8.95 -1.16 2.68
C LEU A 68 8.19 -2.18 3.55
N PRO A 69 7.92 -1.90 4.84
CA PRO A 69 7.21 -2.82 5.71
C PRO A 69 5.78 -3.10 5.23
N PHE A 70 5.51 -4.37 4.93
CA PHE A 70 4.16 -4.91 4.77
C PHE A 70 3.85 -5.75 6.01
N ILE A 71 2.84 -5.36 6.77
CA ILE A 71 2.51 -5.93 8.08
C ILE A 71 1.14 -6.58 7.99
N THR A 72 1.06 -7.87 8.31
CA THR A 72 -0.23 -8.56 8.42
C THR A 72 -0.86 -8.29 9.78
N CYS A 73 -2.13 -7.90 9.80
CA CYS A 73 -2.89 -7.67 11.02
C CYS A 73 -4.28 -8.27 10.86
N LYS A 74 -4.61 -9.29 11.66
CA LYS A 74 -5.92 -9.94 11.63
C LYS A 74 -6.98 -9.03 12.25
N GLY A 75 -8.12 -8.89 11.59
CA GLY A 75 -9.23 -8.03 11.99
C GLY A 75 -9.05 -6.55 11.59
N ILE A 76 -7.98 -6.20 10.87
CA ILE A 76 -7.74 -4.82 10.44
C ILE A 76 -8.74 -4.36 9.37
N GLU A 77 -9.35 -5.30 8.64
CA GLU A 77 -10.39 -4.94 7.65
C GLU A 77 -11.60 -4.24 8.29
N ALA A 78 -11.86 -4.48 9.58
CA ALA A 78 -12.95 -3.83 10.32
C ALA A 78 -12.80 -2.31 10.44
N ILE A 79 -11.59 -1.78 10.20
CA ILE A 79 -11.31 -0.33 10.18
C ILE A 79 -10.85 0.16 8.79
N ALA A 80 -10.84 -0.72 7.79
CA ALA A 80 -10.34 -0.42 6.44
C ALA A 80 -11.44 0.09 5.48
N SER A 81 -12.68 0.25 5.98
CA SER A 81 -13.88 0.64 5.24
C SER A 81 -14.09 2.15 5.17
#